data_AF-A0A9D8TA84-F1
#
_entry.id   AF-A0A9D8TA84-F1
#
_cell.length_a   1.000
_cell.length_b   1.000
_cell.length_c   1.000
_cell.angle_alpha   90.00
_cell.angle_beta   90.00
_cell.angle_gamma   90.00
#
_symmetry.space_group_name_H-M   'P 1'
#
loop_
_entity.id
_entity.type
_entity.pdbx_description
1 polymer ?
#
loop_
_entity_poly.entity_id
_entity_poly.type
_entity_poly.pdbx_seq_one_letter_code
_entity_poly.pdbx_strand_id
1 'polypeptide(L)'
;MKRIFALLLLALSLNVAQARFINMLDFGAKNDSVFLNTDIIAQAMDTLEACGGGTLYFPAGDYLTGPITMKSNTTIEVEAGASLCFSDNFDYYMPYVEMRYEGVVMNSFHPLIAAYDAENIAIKGRGTLEGNGREWWNEAWRNEGNVKAGEKKRNKYQQAWVEANPDLKLEEQSDWKRTLAREFFRPPFIQFYRCKN
;
A
#
# COMPACT_ATOMS: atom_id res chain seq x y z
N MET A 1 34.63 46.96 6.42
CA MET A 1 33.85 45.91 7.13
C MET A 1 32.39 45.78 6.69
N LYS A 2 31.77 46.72 5.96
CA LYS A 2 30.36 46.61 5.50
C LYS A 2 30.14 45.93 4.13
N ARG A 3 31.21 45.61 3.38
CA ARG A 3 31.12 44.97 2.05
C ARG A 3 31.28 43.45 2.06
N ILE A 4 31.71 42.86 3.18
CA ILE A 4 31.89 41.40 3.31
C ILE A 4 30.59 40.71 3.74
N PHE A 5 29.66 41.44 4.37
CA PHE A 5 28.37 40.90 4.82
C PHE A 5 27.35 40.65 3.69
N ALA A 6 27.55 41.26 2.52
CA ALA A 6 26.64 41.11 1.37
C ALA A 6 26.89 39.83 0.56
N LEU A 7 28.06 39.19 0.72
CA LEU A 7 28.43 37.97 0.00
C LEU A 7 28.07 36.67 0.74
N LEU A 8 27.72 36.76 2.04
CA LEU A 8 27.28 35.62 2.85
C LEU A 8 25.77 35.34 2.78
N LEU A 9 24.99 36.25 2.16
CA LEU A 9 23.54 36.10 1.98
C LEU A 9 23.14 35.45 0.65
N LEU A 10 24.08 35.15 -0.24
CA LEU A 10 23.82 34.53 -1.55
C LEU A 10 24.11 33.02 -1.59
N ALA A 11 24.24 32.38 -0.42
CA ALA A 11 24.45 30.94 -0.29
C ALA A 11 23.36 30.24 0.55
N LEU A 12 22.19 30.87 0.71
CA LEU A 12 20.97 30.08 0.91
C LEU A 12 20.64 29.49 -0.46
N SER A 13 21.21 28.32 -0.77
CA SER A 13 20.59 27.44 -1.76
C SER A 13 19.19 27.15 -1.23
N LEU A 14 18.21 27.88 -1.74
CA LEU A 14 16.84 27.44 -1.73
C LEU A 14 16.86 26.07 -2.40
N ASN A 15 16.92 25.01 -1.60
CA ASN A 15 16.44 23.71 -2.00
C ASN A 15 14.93 23.90 -2.20
N VAL A 16 14.56 24.52 -3.32
CA VAL A 16 13.21 24.41 -3.84
C VAL A 16 13.09 22.92 -4.11
N ALA A 17 12.41 22.21 -3.21
CA ALA A 17 12.00 20.84 -3.44
C ALA A 17 11.12 20.87 -4.69
N GLN A 18 11.74 20.66 -5.84
CA GLN A 18 11.03 20.60 -7.10
C GLN A 18 10.29 19.27 -7.06
N ALA A 19 8.96 19.32 -6.91
CA ALA A 19 8.11 18.14 -6.97
C ALA A 19 8.50 17.32 -8.22
N ARG A 20 9.10 16.15 -7.99
CA ARG A 20 9.63 15.31 -9.07
C ARG A 20 8.47 14.64 -9.77
N PHE A 21 8.47 14.62 -11.10
CA PHE A 21 7.47 13.89 -11.87
C PHE A 21 8.14 12.65 -12.47
N ILE A 22 7.65 11.46 -12.13
CA ILE A 22 8.14 10.18 -12.66
C ILE A 22 7.03 9.56 -13.51
N ASN A 23 7.24 9.51 -14.82
CA ASN A 23 6.43 8.68 -15.72
C ASN A 23 6.90 7.24 -15.60
N MET A 24 5.98 6.33 -15.26
CA MET A 24 6.33 4.94 -14.99
C MET A 24 6.89 4.19 -16.19
N LEU A 25 6.45 4.50 -17.43
CA LEU A 25 7.02 3.87 -18.62
C LEU A 25 8.48 4.30 -18.83
N ASP A 26 8.80 5.58 -18.63
CA ASP A 26 10.16 6.10 -18.73
C ASP A 26 11.06 5.55 -17.60
N PHE A 27 10.45 5.20 -16.46
CA PHE A 27 11.13 4.58 -15.32
C PHE A 27 11.31 3.05 -15.47
N GLY A 28 10.73 2.45 -16.51
CA GLY A 28 10.92 1.04 -16.86
C GLY A 28 9.73 0.11 -16.55
N ALA A 29 8.59 0.65 -16.11
CA ALA A 29 7.37 -0.13 -15.98
C ALA A 29 6.86 -0.62 -17.34
N LYS A 30 6.09 -1.71 -17.31
CA LYS A 30 5.38 -2.24 -18.48
C LYS A 30 3.89 -2.24 -18.23
N ASN A 31 3.13 -1.85 -19.25
CA ASN A 31 1.68 -1.71 -19.23
C ASN A 31 0.98 -2.83 -20.04
N ASP A 32 1.52 -4.04 -19.96
CA ASP A 32 1.11 -5.22 -20.76
C ASP A 32 0.20 -6.20 -20.01
N SER A 33 -0.32 -5.83 -18.84
CA SER A 33 -1.09 -6.69 -17.91
C SER A 33 -0.36 -7.91 -17.34
N VAL A 34 0.89 -8.18 -17.73
CA VAL A 34 1.60 -9.44 -17.39
C VAL A 34 2.80 -9.18 -16.50
N PHE A 35 3.57 -8.15 -16.80
CA PHE A 35 4.77 -7.84 -16.04
C PHE A 35 4.42 -7.25 -14.66
N LEU A 36 4.95 -7.86 -13.61
CA LEU A 36 4.75 -7.40 -12.24
C LEU A 36 5.62 -6.17 -11.96
N ASN A 37 4.99 -5.00 -11.87
CA ASN A 37 5.65 -3.70 -11.70
C ASN A 37 5.99 -3.34 -10.24
N THR A 38 5.70 -4.21 -9.27
CA THR A 38 5.80 -3.91 -7.82
C THR A 38 7.14 -3.28 -7.44
N ASP A 39 8.26 -3.91 -7.83
CA ASP A 39 9.59 -3.45 -7.44
C ASP A 39 9.97 -2.13 -8.13
N ILE A 40 9.50 -1.93 -9.36
CA ILE A 40 9.75 -0.68 -10.12
C ILE A 40 8.96 0.47 -9.50
N ILE A 41 7.71 0.22 -9.09
CA ILE A 41 6.87 1.19 -8.40
C ILE A 41 7.47 1.56 -7.05
N ALA A 42 7.96 0.59 -6.27
CA ALA A 42 8.62 0.83 -5.00
C ALA A 42 9.89 1.70 -5.18
N GLN A 43 10.75 1.36 -6.13
CA GLN A 43 11.96 2.13 -6.45
C GLN A 43 11.64 3.57 -6.90
N ALA A 44 10.58 3.75 -7.68
CA ALA A 44 10.12 5.06 -8.11
C ALA A 44 9.61 5.89 -6.91
N MET A 45 8.85 5.26 -6.01
CA MET A 45 8.38 5.91 -4.78
C MET A 45 9.53 6.33 -3.86
N ASP A 46 10.52 5.47 -3.66
CA ASP A 46 11.72 5.79 -2.88
C ASP A 46 12.53 6.92 -3.54
N THR A 47 12.56 6.98 -4.87
CA THR A 47 13.16 8.09 -5.61
C THR A 47 12.42 9.40 -5.37
N LEU A 48 11.08 9.38 -5.35
CA LEU A 48 10.27 10.57 -5.02
C LEU A 48 10.53 11.02 -3.58
N GLU A 49 10.55 10.10 -2.63
CA GLU A 49 10.84 10.40 -1.22
C GLU A 49 12.21 11.06 -1.04
N ALA A 50 13.25 10.52 -1.69
CA ALA A 50 14.60 11.10 -1.68
C ALA A 50 14.65 12.51 -2.30
N CYS A 51 13.71 12.83 -3.20
CA CYS A 51 13.56 14.16 -3.80
C CYS A 51 12.65 15.10 -2.99
N GLY A 52 12.16 14.68 -1.83
CA GLY A 52 11.24 15.45 -0.98
C GLY A 52 9.77 15.36 -1.41
N GLY A 53 9.43 14.45 -2.31
CA GLY A 53 8.09 14.22 -2.82
C GLY A 53 7.95 14.39 -4.33
N GLY A 54 6.72 14.28 -4.82
CA GLY A 54 6.41 14.44 -6.23
C GLY A 54 5.22 13.61 -6.70
N THR A 55 5.18 13.35 -8.01
CA THR A 55 4.11 12.60 -8.67
C THR A 55 4.66 11.37 -9.34
N LEU A 56 4.06 10.23 -9.01
CA LEU A 56 4.18 8.96 -9.70
C LEU A 56 3.06 8.86 -10.73
N TYR A 57 3.40 8.97 -12.01
CA TYR A 57 2.46 9.09 -13.12
C TYR A 57 2.35 7.80 -13.93
N PHE A 58 1.11 7.34 -14.11
CA PHE A 58 0.77 6.18 -14.92
C PHE A 58 0.02 6.63 -16.19
N PRO A 59 0.67 6.66 -17.37
CA PRO A 59 -0.02 6.88 -18.64
C PRO A 59 -0.89 5.66 -19.02
N ALA A 60 -1.73 5.79 -20.04
CA ALA A 60 -2.66 4.73 -20.47
C ALA A 60 -2.01 3.34 -20.65
N GLY A 61 -2.78 2.30 -20.34
CA GLY A 61 -2.38 0.89 -20.35
C GLY A 61 -2.56 0.21 -18.99
N ASP A 62 -2.30 -1.09 -18.93
CA ASP A 62 -2.64 -1.93 -17.77
C ASP A 62 -1.39 -2.41 -17.02
N TYR A 63 -1.24 -1.99 -15.77
CA TYR A 63 -0.06 -2.25 -14.95
C TYR A 63 -0.40 -3.27 -13.87
N LEU A 64 0.11 -4.49 -14.01
CA LEU A 64 0.05 -5.48 -12.92
C LEU A 64 1.00 -5.07 -11.80
N THR A 65 0.52 -5.06 -10.56
CA THR A 65 1.32 -4.73 -9.37
C THR A 65 0.86 -5.50 -8.15
N GLY A 66 1.77 -5.74 -7.21
CA GLY A 66 1.43 -6.04 -5.82
C GLY A 66 1.05 -4.76 -5.05
N PRO A 67 1.19 -4.75 -3.72
CA PRO A 67 0.86 -3.58 -2.92
C PRO A 67 1.77 -2.37 -3.20
N ILE A 68 1.25 -1.18 -2.94
CA ILE A 68 1.99 0.08 -3.05
C ILE A 68 2.03 0.77 -1.68
N THR A 69 3.23 1.09 -1.19
CA THR A 69 3.41 1.95 -0.01
C THR A 69 3.73 3.37 -0.47
N MET A 70 2.83 4.32 -0.23
CA MET A 70 3.05 5.75 -0.49
C MET A 70 3.92 6.39 0.61
N LYS A 71 4.69 7.41 0.22
CA LYS A 71 5.55 8.21 1.12
C LYS A 71 5.03 9.64 1.23
N SER A 72 5.54 10.40 2.19
CA SER A 72 5.13 11.80 2.38
C SER A 72 5.36 12.64 1.12
N ASN A 73 4.48 13.62 0.88
CA ASN A 73 4.52 14.56 -0.23
C ASN A 73 4.42 13.89 -1.62
N THR A 74 3.83 12.70 -1.71
CA THR A 74 3.68 11.96 -2.97
C THR A 74 2.26 11.94 -3.50
N THR A 75 2.14 11.98 -4.82
CA THR A 75 0.89 11.81 -5.55
C THR A 75 0.99 10.61 -6.47
N ILE A 76 0.02 9.70 -6.43
CA ILE A 76 -0.20 8.72 -7.51
C ILE A 76 -1.20 9.34 -8.48
N GLU A 77 -0.78 9.55 -9.73
CA GLU A 77 -1.64 10.07 -10.81
C GLU A 77 -1.87 8.99 -11.86
N VAL A 78 -3.13 8.54 -11.97
CA VAL A 78 -3.55 7.48 -12.90
C VAL A 78 -4.35 8.11 -14.04
N GLU A 79 -3.73 8.21 -15.22
CA GLU A 79 -4.31 8.87 -16.39
C GLU A 79 -5.56 8.14 -16.90
N ALA A 80 -6.43 8.84 -17.63
CA ALA A 80 -7.51 8.19 -18.35
C ALA A 80 -6.98 7.06 -19.26
N GLY A 81 -7.61 5.89 -19.18
CA GLY A 81 -7.18 4.70 -19.91
C GLY A 81 -6.01 3.94 -19.29
N ALA A 82 -5.51 4.37 -18.12
CA ALA A 82 -4.59 3.56 -17.31
C ALA A 82 -5.35 2.73 -16.29
N SER A 83 -4.91 1.49 -16.05
CA SER A 83 -5.42 0.64 -14.96
C SER A 83 -4.25 0.17 -14.10
N LEU A 84 -4.32 0.43 -12.80
CA LEU A 84 -3.48 -0.25 -11.81
C LEU A 84 -4.21 -1.53 -11.37
N CYS A 85 -3.74 -2.67 -11.85
CA CYS A 85 -4.31 -3.97 -11.58
C CYS A 85 -3.53 -4.64 -10.45
N PHE A 86 -4.13 -4.72 -9.26
CA PHE A 86 -3.53 -5.37 -8.10
C PHE A 86 -3.63 -6.88 -8.23
N SER A 87 -2.52 -7.58 -8.03
CA SER A 87 -2.44 -9.04 -8.12
C SER A 87 -3.34 -9.71 -7.09
N ASP A 88 -3.93 -10.84 -7.46
CA ASP A 88 -4.68 -11.72 -6.55
C ASP A 88 -3.77 -12.76 -5.85
N ASN A 89 -2.47 -12.76 -6.14
CA ASN A 89 -1.50 -13.58 -5.42
C ASN A 89 -1.24 -13.00 -4.02
N PHE A 90 -1.78 -13.67 -3.01
CA PHE A 90 -1.68 -13.24 -1.61
C PHE A 90 -0.23 -13.12 -1.10
N ASP A 91 0.71 -13.87 -1.70
CA ASP A 91 2.13 -13.83 -1.29
C ASP A 91 2.79 -12.47 -1.55
N TYR A 92 2.27 -11.67 -2.49
CA TYR A 92 2.80 -10.31 -2.73
C TYR A 92 2.42 -9.30 -1.64
N TYR A 93 1.49 -9.66 -0.75
CA TYR A 93 1.04 -8.81 0.35
C TYR A 93 1.65 -9.24 1.70
N MET A 94 2.69 -10.06 1.63
CA MET A 94 3.52 -10.54 2.74
C MET A 94 4.89 -9.84 2.71
N PRO A 95 5.58 -9.69 3.86
CA PRO A 95 5.15 -10.07 5.20
C PRO A 95 3.98 -9.21 5.70
N TYR A 96 3.32 -9.67 6.75
CA TYR A 96 2.26 -8.90 7.37
C TYR A 96 2.75 -7.56 7.92
N VAL A 97 1.89 -6.56 7.81
CA VAL A 97 2.10 -5.21 8.31
C VAL A 97 1.00 -4.85 9.30
N GLU A 98 1.31 -3.93 10.20
CA GLU A 98 0.31 -3.35 11.09
C GLU A 98 -0.74 -2.63 10.24
N MET A 99 -1.99 -3.01 10.41
CA MET A 99 -3.12 -2.42 9.71
C MET A 99 -4.37 -2.47 10.58
N ARG A 100 -5.38 -1.69 10.21
CA ARG A 100 -6.68 -1.68 10.88
C ARG A 100 -7.73 -2.43 10.05
N TYR A 101 -8.32 -3.48 10.63
CA TYR A 101 -9.41 -4.23 10.03
C TYR A 101 -10.69 -4.03 10.86
N GLU A 102 -11.68 -3.34 10.27
CA GLU A 102 -13.02 -3.10 10.87
C GLU A 102 -12.99 -2.62 12.35
N GLY A 103 -11.98 -1.83 12.71
CA GLY A 103 -11.86 -1.29 14.07
C GLY A 103 -10.71 -1.86 14.89
N VAL A 104 -10.24 -3.06 14.56
CA VAL A 104 -9.17 -3.77 15.28
C VAL A 104 -7.82 -3.52 14.61
N VAL A 105 -6.80 -3.17 15.39
CA VAL A 105 -5.42 -3.08 14.92
C VAL A 105 -4.77 -4.46 15.04
N MET A 106 -4.17 -4.94 13.96
CA MET A 106 -3.52 -6.25 13.89
C MET A 106 -2.42 -6.25 12.81
N ASN A 107 -1.53 -7.23 12.86
CA ASN A 107 -0.66 -7.55 11.74
C ASN A 107 -1.39 -8.45 10.74
N SER A 108 -1.47 -8.05 9.48
CA SER A 108 -2.07 -8.86 8.41
C SER A 108 -1.55 -8.42 7.04
N PHE A 109 -2.13 -8.93 5.95
CA PHE A 109 -1.78 -8.57 4.58
C PHE A 109 -1.69 -7.06 4.38
N HIS A 110 -0.68 -6.63 3.64
CA HIS A 110 -0.51 -5.24 3.26
C HIS A 110 -1.75 -4.74 2.48
N PRO A 111 -2.33 -3.56 2.81
CA PRO A 111 -3.39 -2.93 2.02
C PRO A 111 -2.97 -2.74 0.55
N LEU A 112 -3.88 -2.70 -0.42
CA LEU A 112 -3.46 -2.58 -1.83
C LEU A 112 -2.67 -1.29 -2.07
N ILE A 113 -3.14 -0.18 -1.49
CA ILE A 113 -2.39 1.06 -1.37
C ILE A 113 -2.37 1.45 0.11
N ALA A 114 -1.17 1.57 0.68
CA ALA A 114 -1.00 1.97 2.07
C ALA A 114 -0.11 3.21 2.19
N ALA A 115 -0.26 3.93 3.29
CA ALA A 115 0.71 4.92 3.75
C ALA A 115 0.76 4.86 5.27
N TYR A 116 1.95 5.02 5.84
CA TYR A 116 2.19 4.90 7.27
C TYR A 116 2.94 6.13 7.76
N ASP A 117 2.40 6.81 8.78
CA ASP A 117 3.04 7.97 9.41
C ASP A 117 3.46 9.06 8.40
N ALA A 118 2.73 9.14 7.28
CA ALA A 118 3.02 10.00 6.13
C ALA A 118 2.15 11.27 6.10
N GLU A 119 2.61 12.28 5.37
CA GLU A 119 1.86 13.52 5.18
C GLU A 119 1.73 13.96 3.72
N ASN A 120 0.69 14.72 3.39
CA ASN A 120 0.49 15.34 2.07
C ASN A 120 0.46 14.32 0.93
N ILE A 121 -0.39 13.30 1.05
CA ILE A 121 -0.55 12.23 0.06
C ILE A 121 -1.82 12.42 -0.76
N ALA A 122 -1.72 12.13 -2.06
CA ALA A 122 -2.85 12.21 -2.98
C ALA A 122 -2.89 11.03 -3.94
N ILE A 123 -4.09 10.57 -4.26
CA ILE A 123 -4.36 9.69 -5.41
C ILE A 123 -5.35 10.44 -6.28
N LYS A 124 -5.00 10.67 -7.54
CA LYS A 124 -5.81 11.45 -8.48
C LYS A 124 -5.74 10.88 -9.89
N GLY A 125 -6.54 11.45 -10.78
CA GLY A 125 -6.61 11.07 -12.18
C GLY A 125 -7.97 10.48 -12.55
N ARG A 126 -8.06 9.92 -13.75
CA ARG A 126 -9.29 9.36 -14.34
C ARG A 126 -9.16 7.90 -14.76
N GLY A 127 -8.05 7.26 -14.44
CA GLY A 127 -7.86 5.83 -14.66
C GLY A 127 -8.51 4.97 -13.56
N THR A 128 -8.23 3.68 -13.65
CA THR A 128 -8.86 2.65 -12.84
C THR A 128 -7.90 2.10 -11.80
N LEU A 129 -8.39 1.86 -10.58
CA LEU A 129 -7.74 1.00 -9.59
C LEU A 129 -8.54 -0.30 -9.52
N GLU A 130 -7.96 -1.42 -9.98
CA GLU A 130 -8.62 -2.73 -10.03
C GLU A 130 -8.02 -3.65 -8.96
N GLY A 131 -8.82 -4.05 -7.98
CA GLY A 131 -8.35 -4.79 -6.80
C GLY A 131 -8.32 -6.30 -6.96
N ASN A 132 -8.87 -6.87 -8.04
CA ASN A 132 -8.98 -8.31 -8.29
C ASN A 132 -9.47 -9.11 -7.07
N GLY A 133 -10.54 -8.63 -6.43
CA GLY A 133 -11.03 -9.13 -5.14
C GLY A 133 -11.57 -10.56 -5.13
N ARG A 134 -11.73 -11.22 -6.28
CA ARG A 134 -12.41 -12.53 -6.39
C ARG A 134 -11.72 -13.60 -5.53
N GLU A 135 -10.41 -13.77 -5.68
CA GLU A 135 -9.69 -14.82 -4.93
C GLU A 135 -9.66 -14.53 -3.43
N TRP A 136 -9.54 -13.25 -3.05
CA TRP A 136 -9.67 -12.82 -1.66
C TRP A 136 -11.01 -13.21 -1.04
N TRP A 137 -12.11 -13.03 -1.78
CA TRP A 137 -13.46 -13.42 -1.31
C TRP A 137 -13.63 -14.93 -1.25
N ASN A 138 -13.19 -15.67 -2.27
CA ASN A 138 -13.22 -17.13 -2.29
C ASN A 138 -12.53 -17.71 -1.06
N GLU A 139 -11.33 -17.22 -0.76
CA GLU A 139 -10.54 -17.68 0.37
C GLU A 139 -11.17 -17.28 1.72
N ALA A 140 -11.71 -16.06 1.84
CA ALA A 140 -12.41 -15.63 3.05
C ALA A 140 -13.67 -16.47 3.34
N TRP A 141 -14.46 -16.79 2.31
CA TRP A 141 -15.65 -17.64 2.47
C TRP A 141 -15.29 -19.08 2.77
N ARG A 142 -14.22 -19.62 2.15
CA ARG A 142 -13.70 -20.94 2.46
C ARG A 142 -13.32 -21.03 3.94
N ASN A 143 -12.55 -20.06 4.45
CA ASN A 143 -12.14 -20.03 5.86
C ASN A 143 -13.33 -19.84 6.81
N GLU A 144 -14.32 -19.03 6.44
CA GLU A 144 -15.56 -18.93 7.21
C GLU A 144 -16.35 -20.25 7.26
N GLY A 145 -16.44 -20.97 6.15
CA GLY A 145 -17.07 -22.29 6.08
C GLY A 145 -16.35 -23.31 6.98
N ASN A 146 -15.02 -23.33 6.93
CA ASN A 146 -14.19 -24.19 7.76
C ASN A 146 -14.40 -23.93 9.26
N VAL A 147 -14.45 -22.66 9.67
CA VAL A 147 -14.75 -22.28 11.07
C VAL A 147 -16.13 -22.78 11.49
N LYS A 148 -17.17 -22.62 10.64
CA LYS A 148 -18.53 -23.12 10.93
C LYS A 148 -18.60 -24.64 11.03
N ALA A 149 -17.77 -25.35 10.25
CA ALA A 149 -17.66 -26.81 10.29
C ALA A 149 -16.79 -27.34 11.45
N GLY A 150 -16.16 -26.45 12.23
CA GLY A 150 -15.26 -26.84 13.33
C GLY A 150 -13.91 -27.38 12.86
N GLU A 151 -13.51 -27.11 11.61
CA GLU A 151 -12.20 -27.50 11.09
C GLU A 151 -11.09 -26.68 11.77
N LYS A 152 -10.03 -27.38 12.20
CA LYS A 152 -8.90 -26.77 12.93
C LYS A 152 -7.62 -26.64 12.12
N LYS A 153 -7.60 -27.14 10.88
CA LYS A 153 -6.40 -27.11 10.05
C LYS A 153 -6.22 -25.71 9.46
N ARG A 154 -5.09 -25.08 9.81
CA ARG A 154 -4.68 -23.77 9.30
C ARG A 154 -3.88 -23.90 8.01
N ASN A 155 -4.11 -23.01 7.06
CA ASN A 155 -3.19 -22.80 5.94
C ASN A 155 -1.99 -21.91 6.35
N LYS A 156 -1.05 -21.67 5.42
CA LYS A 156 0.15 -20.88 5.70
C LYS A 156 -0.14 -19.43 6.11
N TYR A 157 -1.21 -18.83 5.59
CA TYR A 157 -1.60 -17.44 5.89
C TYR A 157 -2.20 -17.31 7.29
N GLN A 158 -3.04 -18.27 7.67
CA GLN A 158 -3.60 -18.35 9.02
C GLN A 158 -2.51 -18.62 10.06
N GLN A 159 -1.56 -19.51 9.75
CA GLN A 159 -0.39 -19.76 10.61
C GLN A 159 0.45 -18.49 10.79
N ALA A 160 0.81 -17.81 9.69
CA ALA A 160 1.52 -16.54 9.74
C ALA A 160 0.75 -15.48 10.55
N TRP A 161 -0.59 -15.53 10.57
CA TRP A 161 -1.39 -14.52 11.28
C TRP A 161 -1.35 -14.75 12.77
N VAL A 162 -1.46 -16.01 13.21
CA VAL A 162 -1.30 -16.38 14.61
C VAL A 162 0.10 -16.02 15.11
N GLU A 163 1.13 -16.29 14.30
CA GLU A 163 2.52 -15.95 14.63
C GLU A 163 2.77 -14.44 14.72
N ALA A 164 2.14 -13.65 13.84
CA ALA A 164 2.30 -12.20 13.82
C ALA A 164 1.46 -11.47 14.87
N ASN A 165 0.51 -12.14 15.54
CA ASN A 165 -0.43 -11.54 16.50
C ASN A 165 -0.49 -12.30 17.85
N PRO A 166 0.64 -12.58 18.52
CA PRO A 166 0.66 -13.39 19.74
C PRO A 166 -0.09 -12.73 20.91
N ASP A 167 -0.15 -11.41 20.92
CA ASP A 167 -0.74 -10.61 22.01
C ASP A 167 -2.16 -10.13 21.72
N LEU A 168 -2.74 -10.45 20.55
CA LEU A 168 -4.09 -10.03 20.20
C LEU A 168 -5.11 -10.83 21.01
N LYS A 169 -5.50 -10.28 22.17
CA LYS A 169 -6.47 -10.87 23.10
C LYS A 169 -7.81 -10.14 22.96
N LEU A 170 -8.86 -10.89 22.65
CA LEU A 170 -10.23 -10.37 22.68
C LEU A 170 -10.88 -10.65 24.03
N GLU A 171 -11.76 -9.74 24.43
CA GLU A 171 -12.70 -9.96 25.52
C GLU A 171 -13.63 -11.14 25.22
N GLU A 172 -13.99 -11.91 26.26
CA GLU A 172 -14.76 -13.13 26.08
C GLU A 172 -16.14 -12.93 25.44
N GLN A 173 -16.71 -11.74 25.57
CA GLN A 173 -18.05 -11.40 25.09
C GLN A 173 -18.04 -10.65 23.76
N SER A 174 -16.87 -10.54 23.10
CA SER A 174 -16.78 -9.81 21.85
C SER A 174 -17.42 -10.58 20.70
N ASP A 175 -18.34 -9.92 19.97
CA ASP A 175 -18.90 -10.40 18.70
C ASP A 175 -17.81 -10.69 17.64
N TRP A 176 -16.60 -10.17 17.85
CA TRP A 176 -15.43 -10.38 17.01
C TRP A 176 -14.80 -11.77 17.12
N LYS A 177 -15.12 -12.56 18.15
CA LYS A 177 -14.55 -13.92 18.30
C LYS A 177 -14.71 -14.78 17.06
N ARG A 178 -15.89 -14.73 16.41
CA ARG A 178 -16.17 -15.50 15.19
C ARG A 178 -15.37 -15.00 14.00
N THR A 179 -15.21 -13.68 13.86
CA THR A 179 -14.44 -13.10 12.76
C THR A 179 -12.95 -13.37 12.95
N LEU A 180 -12.43 -13.29 14.18
CA LEU A 180 -11.03 -13.60 14.44
C LEU A 180 -10.68 -15.07 14.28
N ALA A 181 -11.62 -15.99 14.55
CA ALA A 181 -11.42 -17.41 14.32
C ALA A 181 -11.09 -17.76 12.85
N ARG A 182 -11.34 -16.84 11.91
CA ARG A 182 -10.95 -17.01 10.50
C ARG A 182 -9.44 -16.93 10.32
N GLU A 183 -8.74 -16.15 11.15
CA GLU A 183 -7.29 -15.93 11.12
C GLU A 183 -6.77 -15.51 9.72
N PHE A 184 -7.65 -15.00 8.87
CA PHE A 184 -7.39 -14.56 7.50
C PHE A 184 -8.25 -13.34 7.24
N PHE A 185 -7.61 -12.21 6.96
CA PHE A 185 -8.27 -10.92 6.82
C PHE A 185 -7.87 -10.29 5.51
N ARG A 186 -8.85 -10.17 4.60
CA ARG A 186 -8.64 -9.55 3.29
C ARG A 186 -8.08 -8.13 3.48
N PRO A 187 -7.10 -7.70 2.69
CA PRO A 187 -6.54 -6.36 2.84
C PRO A 187 -7.59 -5.29 2.48
N PRO A 188 -7.62 -4.14 3.19
CA PRO A 188 -8.29 -2.95 2.71
C PRO A 188 -7.75 -2.53 1.34
N PHE A 189 -8.60 -1.94 0.50
CA PHE A 189 -8.12 -1.40 -0.79
C PHE A 189 -7.13 -0.26 -0.55
N ILE A 190 -7.54 0.76 0.21
CA ILE A 190 -6.71 1.91 0.57
C ILE A 190 -6.71 2.04 2.08
N GLN A 191 -5.54 2.20 2.68
CA GLN A 191 -5.43 2.53 4.09
C GLN A 191 -4.27 3.48 4.38
N PHE A 192 -4.60 4.69 4.81
CA PHE A 192 -3.64 5.66 5.31
C PHE A 192 -3.68 5.64 6.83
N TYR A 193 -2.62 5.14 7.44
CA TYR A 193 -2.55 4.86 8.86
C TYR A 193 -1.62 5.85 9.55
N ARG A 194 -2.18 6.59 10.52
CA ARG A 194 -1.52 7.72 11.20
C ARG A 194 -1.00 8.82 10.25
N CYS A 195 -1.65 8.97 9.10
CA CYS A 195 -1.32 10.02 8.14
C CYS A 195 -2.03 11.35 8.44
N LYS A 196 -1.47 12.45 7.93
CA LYS A 196 -2.04 13.80 8.01
C LYS A 196 -1.99 14.51 6.65
N ASN A 197 -2.97 15.36 6.38
CA ASN A 197 -2.98 16.26 5.21
C ASN A 197 -3.23 17.69 5.70
#